data_AF-A0A2E1MXT9-F1
#
_entry.id   AF-A0A2E1MXT9-F1
#
_cell.length_a   1.000
_cell.length_b   1.000
_cell.length_c   1.000
_cell.angle_alpha   90.00
_cell.angle_beta   90.00
_cell.angle_gamma   90.00
#
_symmetry.space_group_name_H-M   'P 1'
#
loop_
_entity.id
_entity.type
_entity.pdbx_description
1 polymer ?
#
loop_
_entity_poly.entity_id
_entity_poly.type
_entity_poly.pdbx_seq_one_letter_code
_entity_poly.pdbx_strand_id
1 'polypeptide(L)'
;MELNKQQYSELINTTDCINALCAQKPMLVINTECGTGKYRFRKVGYKDGSILMEFILIHDSGFKDTDVIYHKLGDHCYLTLNQFLYAYKNYVSA
;
A
#
# COMPACT_ATOMS: atom_id res chain seq x y z
N MET A 1 16.27 -17.58 5.27
CA MET A 1 15.25 -18.49 5.83
C MET A 1 14.49 -19.08 4.65
N GLU A 2 14.54 -20.39 4.44
CA GLU A 2 13.80 -21.05 3.35
C GLU A 2 12.37 -21.38 3.82
N LEU A 3 11.38 -21.11 2.96
CA LEU A 3 9.97 -21.39 3.22
C LEU A 3 9.64 -22.84 2.89
N ASN A 4 8.79 -23.48 3.68
CA ASN A 4 8.25 -24.78 3.31
C ASN A 4 7.10 -24.66 2.29
N LYS A 5 6.72 -25.78 1.67
CA LYS A 5 5.71 -25.83 0.60
C LYS A 5 4.34 -25.26 1.03
N GLN A 6 3.94 -25.48 2.28
CA GLN A 6 2.66 -24.97 2.79
C GLN A 6 2.71 -23.45 2.98
N GLN A 7 3.77 -22.94 3.62
CA GLN A 7 3.99 -21.51 3.79
C GLN A 7 4.03 -20.79 2.45
N TYR A 8 4.64 -21.39 1.42
CA TYR A 8 4.69 -20.83 0.08
C TYR A 8 3.29 -20.74 -0.56
N SER A 9 2.44 -21.77 -0.40
CA SER A 9 1.08 -21.76 -0.91
C SER A 9 0.19 -20.72 -0.22
N GLU A 10 0.33 -20.58 1.10
CA GLU A 10 -0.38 -19.55 1.87
C GLU A 10 0.04 -18.14 1.43
N LEU A 11 1.32 -17.94 1.12
CA LEU A 11 1.86 -16.69 0.62
C LEU A 11 1.32 -16.31 -0.76
N ILE A 12 1.24 -17.27 -1.68
CA ILE A 12 0.62 -17.10 -3.01
C ILE A 12 -0.83 -16.67 -2.84
N ASN A 13 -1.61 -17.43 -2.07
CA ASN A 13 -3.03 -17.13 -1.83
C ASN A 13 -3.22 -15.73 -1.23
N THR A 14 -2.36 -15.34 -0.27
CA THR A 14 -2.41 -14.01 0.34
C THR A 14 -2.12 -12.91 -0.68
N THR A 15 -1.11 -13.10 -1.52
CA THR A 15 -0.71 -12.12 -2.55
C THR A 15 -1.80 -11.96 -3.61
N ASP A 16 -2.42 -13.05 -4.05
CA ASP A 16 -3.51 -13.03 -5.02
C ASP A 16 -4.74 -12.29 -4.47
N CYS A 17 -5.09 -12.54 -3.20
CA CYS A 17 -6.15 -11.80 -2.51
C CYS A 17 -5.87 -10.29 -2.46
N ILE A 18 -4.65 -9.88 -2.10
CA ILE A 18 -4.26 -8.46 -2.05
C ILE A 18 -4.35 -7.85 -3.44
N ASN A 19 -3.83 -8.52 -4.46
CA ASN A 19 -3.90 -8.05 -5.85
C ASN A 19 -5.34 -7.87 -6.31
N ALA A 20 -6.24 -8.81 -5.97
CA ALA A 20 -7.65 -8.72 -6.32
C ALA A 20 -8.34 -7.54 -5.60
N LEU A 21 -8.07 -7.31 -4.31
CA LEU A 21 -8.60 -6.18 -3.55
C LEU A 21 -8.12 -4.84 -4.15
N CYS A 22 -6.83 -4.73 -4.45
CA CYS A 22 -6.25 -3.54 -5.04
C CYS A 22 -6.66 -3.32 -6.49
N ALA A 23 -7.02 -4.37 -7.23
CA ALA A 23 -7.61 -4.22 -8.57
C ALA A 23 -9.00 -3.57 -8.51
N GLN A 24 -9.80 -3.88 -7.48
CA GLN A 24 -11.12 -3.27 -7.28
C GLN A 24 -11.02 -1.85 -6.73
N LYS A 25 -10.17 -1.63 -5.72
CA LYS A 25 -9.97 -0.33 -5.08
C LYS A 25 -8.48 -0.01 -5.00
N PRO A 26 -7.88 0.55 -6.06
CA PRO A 26 -6.43 0.79 -6.13
C PRO A 26 -5.99 2.05 -5.38
N MET A 27 -6.93 2.90 -4.96
CA MET A 27 -6.63 4.19 -4.33
C MET A 27 -6.69 4.07 -2.80
N LEU A 28 -5.74 4.74 -2.14
CA LEU A 28 -5.73 4.93 -0.70
C LEU A 28 -5.46 6.40 -0.38
N VAL A 29 -6.18 6.94 0.60
CA VAL A 29 -5.87 8.27 1.16
C VAL A 29 -5.17 8.05 2.50
N ILE A 30 -4.00 8.66 2.67
CA ILE A 30 -3.18 8.51 3.87
C ILE A 30 -2.92 9.89 4.47
N ASN A 31 -3.19 10.02 5.77
CA ASN A 31 -2.78 11.17 6.56
C ASN A 31 -1.35 10.93 7.05
N THR A 32 -0.41 11.73 6.56
CA THR A 32 0.98 11.72 6.99
C THR A 32 1.24 12.89 7.94
N GLU A 33 2.41 12.92 8.58
CA GLU A 33 2.86 14.09 9.35
C GLU A 33 3.06 15.34 8.47
N CYS A 34 3.16 15.17 7.15
CA CYS A 34 3.35 16.24 6.18
C CYS A 34 2.04 16.70 5.51
N GLY A 35 0.89 16.14 5.90
CA GLY A 35 -0.41 16.41 5.31
C GLY A 35 -1.07 15.16 4.72
N THR A 36 -2.14 15.36 3.95
CA THR A 36 -2.95 14.27 3.39
C THR A 36 -2.61 14.02 1.93
N GLY A 37 -2.24 12.78 1.60
CA GLY A 37 -1.88 12.36 0.25
C GLY A 37 -2.79 11.26 -0.28
N LYS A 38 -2.97 11.24 -1.61
CA LYS A 38 -3.66 10.15 -2.33
C LYS A 38 -2.62 9.28 -3.02
N TYR A 39 -2.73 7.98 -2.82
CA TYR A 39 -1.77 7.01 -3.28
C TYR A 39 -2.45 5.92 -4.11
N ARG A 40 -1.76 5.43 -5.14
CA ARG A 40 -2.18 4.31 -5.98
C ARG A 40 -1.35 3.08 -5.67
N PHE A 41 -2.01 1.94 -5.48
CA PHE A 41 -1.35 0.65 -5.37
C PHE A 41 -0.50 0.37 -6.63
N ARG A 42 0.76 0.00 -6.42
CA ARG A 42 1.70 -0.36 -7.49
C ARG A 42 1.92 -1.87 -7.56
N LYS A 43 2.37 -2.49 -6.47
CA LYS A 43 2.68 -3.92 -6.40
C LYS A 43 2.80 -4.43 -4.98
N VAL A 44 2.69 -5.75 -4.84
CA VAL A 44 3.15 -6.48 -3.66
C VAL A 44 4.62 -6.85 -3.85
N GLY A 45 5.41 -6.71 -2.79
CA GLY A 45 6.79 -7.15 -2.71
C GLY A 45 7.10 -7.80 -1.38
N TYR A 46 8.37 -8.17 -1.19
CA TYR A 46 8.85 -8.85 0.00
C TYR A 46 10.08 -8.17 0.54
N LYS A 47 10.14 -7.99 1.86
CA LYS A 47 11.32 -7.51 2.58
C LYS A 47 11.47 -8.33 3.85
N ASP A 48 12.66 -8.92 4.05
CA ASP A 48 12.99 -9.74 5.23
C ASP A 48 11.96 -10.84 5.52
N GLY A 49 11.45 -11.49 4.46
CA GLY A 49 10.44 -12.55 4.56
C GLY A 49 9.00 -12.07 4.81
N SER A 50 8.77 -10.77 4.93
CA SER A 50 7.46 -10.17 5.16
C SER A 50 6.90 -9.51 3.91
N ILE A 51 5.57 -9.57 3.76
CA ILE A 51 4.85 -8.88 2.68
C ILE A 51 4.89 -7.37 2.91
N LEU A 52 5.22 -6.64 1.85
CA LEU A 52 5.21 -5.19 1.79
C LEU A 52 4.41 -4.75 0.56
N MET A 53 3.46 -3.84 0.72
CA MET A 53 2.75 -3.24 -0.41
C MET A 53 3.33 -1.88 -0.73
N GLU A 54 3.61 -1.67 -2.00
CA GLU A 54 4.11 -0.41 -2.52
C GLU A 54 2.96 0.38 -3.14
N PHE A 55 2.91 1.66 -2.78
CA PHE A 55 2.00 2.64 -3.33
C PHE A 55 2.78 3.85 -3.85
N ILE A 56 2.25 4.49 -4.90
CA ILE A 56 2.82 5.71 -5.50
C ILE A 56 1.88 6.89 -5.22
N LEU A 57 2.44 8.00 -4.75
CA LEU A 57 1.75 9.27 -4.55
C LEU A 57 1.23 9.79 -5.89
N ILE A 58 -0.04 10.17 -5.91
CA ILE A 58 -0.68 10.73 -7.09
C ILE A 58 -0.68 12.25 -6.97
N HIS A 59 -0.08 12.90 -7.97
CA HIS A 59 -0.16 14.35 -8.16
C HIS A 59 -1.56 14.70 -8.70
N ASP A 60 -2.51 14.79 -7.77
CA ASP A 60 -3.90 15.17 -7.99
C ASP A 60 -4.13 16.58 -7.44
N SER A 61 -4.64 17.50 -8.26
CA SER A 61 -4.92 18.88 -7.85
C SER A 61 -5.94 18.98 -6.70
N GLY A 62 -6.68 17.91 -6.39
CA GLY A 62 -7.56 17.82 -5.24
C GLY A 62 -6.83 17.66 -3.89
N PHE A 63 -5.55 17.28 -3.89
CA PHE A 63 -4.75 17.06 -2.67
C PHE A 63 -3.63 18.11 -2.57
N LYS A 64 -3.90 19.16 -1.79
CA LYS A 64 -3.04 20.36 -1.68
C LYS A 64 -1.68 20.08 -1.05
N ASP A 65 -1.57 19.03 -0.25
CA ASP A 65 -0.34 18.69 0.47
C ASP A 65 0.62 17.83 -0.36
N THR A 66 0.22 17.43 -1.58
CA THR A 66 0.97 16.48 -2.42
C THR A 66 2.40 16.92 -2.66
N ASP A 67 2.64 18.20 -2.98
CA ASP A 67 3.98 18.70 -3.25
C ASP A 67 4.86 18.70 -1.99
N VAL A 68 4.28 19.03 -0.83
CA VAL A 68 5.01 19.00 0.45
C VAL A 68 5.38 17.57 0.82
N ILE A 69 4.45 16.64 0.64
CA ILE A 69 4.68 15.21 0.86
C ILE A 69 5.78 14.72 -0.08
N TYR A 70 5.70 15.01 -1.38
CA TYR A 70 6.69 14.60 -2.37
C TYR A 70 8.10 15.10 -2.01
N HIS A 71 8.22 16.37 -1.65
CA HIS A 71 9.52 16.96 -1.31
C HIS A 71 10.13 16.42 -0.02
N LYS A 72 9.31 15.99 0.96
CA LYS A 72 9.79 15.52 2.26
C LYS A 72 9.93 14.00 2.38
N LEU A 73 8.98 13.28 1.80
CA LEU A 73 8.82 11.82 1.95
C LEU A 73 9.06 11.06 0.65
N GLY A 74 9.05 11.75 -0.50
CA GLY A 74 9.08 11.15 -1.82
C GLY A 74 7.71 10.71 -2.31
N ASP A 75 7.70 9.97 -3.42
CA ASP A 75 6.50 9.45 -4.09
C ASP A 75 6.15 8.01 -3.69
N HIS A 76 7.08 7.26 -3.08
CA HIS A 76 6.84 5.88 -2.68
C HIS A 76 6.39 5.76 -1.22
N CYS A 77 5.26 5.10 -0.99
CA CYS A 77 4.78 4.71 0.33
C CYS A 77 4.76 3.17 0.44
N TYR A 78 5.34 2.65 1.52
CA TYR A 78 5.39 1.22 1.77
C TYR A 78 4.63 0.88 3.04
N LEU A 79 3.67 -0.04 2.92
CA LEU A 79 2.88 -0.53 4.05
C LEU A 79 3.17 -2.01 4.28
N THR A 80 3.21 -2.43 5.54
CA THR A 80 3.11 -3.85 5.91
C THR A 80 1.67 -4.33 5.74
N LEU A 81 1.46 -5.65 5.62
CA LEU A 81 0.11 -6.24 5.47
C LEU A 81 -0.88 -5.70 6.50
N ASN A 82 -0.47 -5.62 7.77
CA ASN A 82 -1.34 -5.14 8.85
C ASN A 82 -1.70 -3.66 8.69
N GLN A 83 -0.73 -2.81 8.32
CA GLN A 83 -0.99 -1.39 8.08
C GLN A 83 -1.96 -1.19 6.91
N PHE A 84 -1.78 -1.96 5.82
CA PHE A 84 -2.70 -1.91 4.69
C PHE A 84 -4.11 -2.37 5.08
N LEU A 85 -4.26 -3.52 5.75
CA LEU A 85 -5.58 -4.02 6.14
C LEU A 85 -6.29 -3.06 7.09
N TYR A 86 -5.54 -2.44 8.01
CA TYR A 86 -6.08 -1.39 8.87
C TYR A 86 -6.54 -0.18 8.05
N ALA A 87 -5.73 0.27 7.09
CA ALA A 87 -6.08 1.40 6.24
C ALA A 87 -7.29 1.08 5.34
N TYR A 88 -7.32 -0.11 4.75
CA TYR A 88 -8.37 -0.60 3.88
C TYR A 88 -9.71 -0.69 4.61
N LYS A 89 -9.72 -1.22 5.83
CA LYS A 89 -10.95 -1.35 6.63
C LYS A 89 -11.55 0.00 7.04
N ASN A 90 -10.72 1.01 7.31
CA ASN A 90 -11.17 2.26 7.95
C ASN A 90 -11.22 3.46 7.00
N TYR A 91 -10.49 3.46 5.89
CA TYR A 91 -10.26 4.65 5.06
C TYR A 91 -10.44 4.44 3.56
N VAL A 92 -10.75 3.22 3.11
CA VAL A 92 -11.17 3.01 1.72
C VAL A 92 -12.67 3.31 1.65
N SER A 93 -13.00 4.51 1.17
CA SER A 93 -14.38 4.94 0.96
C SER A 93 -15.08 4.02 -0.05
N ALA A 94 -16.36 3.74 0.25
CA ALA A 94 -17.30 2.97 -0.58
C ALA A 94 -17.35 3.54 -2.00
#